data_AF-A0A956ETD6-F1
#
_entry.id   AF-A0A956ETD6-F1
#
_cell.length_a   1.000
_cell.length_b   1.000
_cell.length_c   1.000
_cell.angle_alpha   90.00
_cell.angle_beta   90.00
_cell.angle_gamma   90.00
#
_symmetry.space_group_name_H-M   'P 1'
#
loop_
_entity.id
_entity.type
_entity.pdbx_description
1 polymer ?
#
loop_
_entity_poly.entity_id
_entity_poly.type
_entity_poly.pdbx_seq_one_letter_code
_entity_poly.pdbx_strand_id
1 'polypeptide(L)'
;MNLLGIDDCPFPRDVAGARFRGDVRFVGTVFAGTRLDGVLVGKVRRDGRNSTARIAQLLNDSHYRGHVGGILLQGIALAGFNVVDVHGLHQLTGLPVMVVARRQPRMAQIRAALRKLPGGERKWELIDAAGPMEPLRGVFVQRVGLGRSLAAQWLQRSTLHGSLPEPLRVAHLIAGALETGESRGRA
;
A
#
# COMPACT_ATOMS: atom_id res chain seq x y z
N MET A 1 -18.88 4.90 -3.49
CA MET A 1 -17.66 4.52 -4.24
C MET A 1 -16.83 3.64 -3.34
N ASN A 2 -16.41 2.48 -3.85
CA ASN A 2 -15.72 1.50 -3.03
C ASN A 2 -14.21 1.61 -3.20
N LEU A 3 -13.48 1.59 -2.10
CA LEU A 3 -12.02 1.70 -2.08
C LEU A 3 -11.42 0.40 -1.58
N LEU A 4 -10.33 -0.03 -2.21
CA LEU A 4 -9.47 -1.09 -1.72
C LEU A 4 -8.30 -0.46 -0.97
N GLY A 5 -8.17 -0.70 0.34
CA GLY A 5 -6.98 -0.33 1.11
C GLY A 5 -6.04 -1.49 1.30
N ILE A 6 -4.74 -1.29 1.07
CA ILE A 6 -3.72 -2.35 1.14
C ILE A 6 -2.62 -2.00 2.14
N ASP A 7 -2.29 -2.95 3.00
CA ASP A 7 -1.15 -2.91 3.92
C ASP A 7 -0.53 -4.31 4.07
N ASP A 8 0.76 -4.40 4.39
CA ASP A 8 1.46 -5.67 4.57
C ASP A 8 1.52 -6.14 6.02
N CYS A 9 1.58 -7.46 6.20
CA CYS A 9 1.77 -8.08 7.50
C CYS A 9 3.17 -7.75 8.03
N PRO A 10 3.33 -7.59 9.37
CA PRO A 10 4.65 -7.61 9.98
C PRO A 10 5.43 -8.87 9.57
N PHE A 11 6.74 -8.77 9.49
CA PHE A 11 7.60 -9.91 9.21
C PHE A 11 8.90 -9.80 10.01
N PRO A 12 9.57 -10.93 10.30
CA PRO A 12 10.82 -10.91 11.06
C PRO A 12 11.86 -10.00 10.39
N ARG A 13 12.45 -9.12 11.19
CA ARG A 13 13.64 -8.37 10.79
C ARG A 13 14.82 -9.34 10.65
N ASP A 14 15.85 -8.93 9.92
CA ASP A 14 17.07 -9.74 9.81
C ASP A 14 17.69 -9.89 11.20
N VAL A 15 17.88 -11.13 11.64
CA VAL A 15 18.50 -11.47 12.93
C VAL A 15 19.81 -12.20 12.65
N ALA A 16 20.90 -11.77 13.29
CA ALA A 16 22.20 -12.45 13.26
C ALA A 16 22.74 -12.81 11.86
N GLY A 17 22.58 -11.91 10.88
CA GLY A 17 23.11 -12.10 9.52
C GLY A 17 22.28 -13.01 8.61
N ALA A 18 21.24 -13.68 9.14
CA ALA A 18 20.30 -14.46 8.34
C ALA A 18 19.18 -13.53 7.82
N ARG A 19 19.20 -13.25 6.51
CA ARG A 19 18.13 -12.49 5.85
C ARG A 19 16.93 -13.40 5.63
N PHE A 20 15.78 -13.06 6.22
CA PHE A 20 14.53 -13.78 5.91
C PHE A 20 14.22 -13.63 4.41
N ARG A 21 14.17 -14.75 3.70
CA ARG A 21 13.87 -14.85 2.27
C ARG A 21 12.60 -15.67 2.11
N GLY A 22 11.46 -15.04 2.35
CA GLY A 22 10.16 -15.68 2.26
C GLY A 22 9.09 -14.77 1.69
N ASP A 23 7.90 -15.34 1.55
CA ASP A 23 6.70 -14.60 1.21
C ASP A 23 6.17 -13.89 2.47
N VAL A 24 5.82 -12.62 2.30
CA VAL A 24 5.15 -11.78 3.29
C VAL A 24 3.69 -11.64 2.85
N ARG A 25 2.77 -11.87 3.79
CA ARG A 25 1.35 -11.68 3.54
C ARG A 25 1.04 -10.18 3.46
N PHE A 26 0.03 -9.83 2.66
CA PHE A 26 -0.57 -8.51 2.70
C PHE A 26 -2.08 -8.63 2.71
N VAL A 27 -2.73 -7.61 3.25
CA VAL A 27 -4.18 -7.55 3.38
C VAL A 27 -4.70 -6.42 2.51
N GLY A 28 -5.74 -6.71 1.74
CA GLY A 28 -6.60 -5.74 1.09
C GLY A 28 -7.94 -5.67 1.82
N THR A 29 -8.47 -4.49 2.10
CA THR A 29 -9.84 -4.34 2.62
C THR A 29 -10.67 -3.50 1.67
N VAL A 30 -11.87 -3.97 1.36
CA VAL A 30 -12.81 -3.32 0.45
C VAL A 30 -13.86 -2.62 1.29
N PHE A 31 -14.03 -1.32 1.07
CA PHE A 31 -14.96 -0.49 1.81
C PHE A 31 -15.94 0.24 0.90
N ALA A 32 -17.22 0.23 1.25
CA ALA A 32 -18.22 1.13 0.71
C ALA A 32 -18.42 2.31 1.67
N GLY A 33 -17.71 3.42 1.41
CA GLY A 33 -17.62 4.51 2.37
C GLY A 33 -16.86 4.05 3.62
N THR A 34 -17.58 3.84 4.72
CA THR A 34 -17.02 3.42 6.01
C THR A 34 -17.42 2.01 6.42
N ARG A 35 -18.23 1.33 5.61
CA ARG A 35 -18.62 -0.07 5.81
C ARG A 35 -17.60 -0.99 5.16
N LEU A 36 -17.08 -1.95 5.93
CA LEU A 36 -16.25 -3.04 5.41
C LEU A 36 -17.13 -4.04 4.64
N ASP A 37 -16.84 -4.22 3.35
CA ASP A 37 -17.57 -5.13 2.45
C ASP A 37 -16.75 -6.39 2.15
N GLY A 38 -15.44 -6.37 2.35
CA GLY A 38 -14.59 -7.50 1.99
C GLY A 38 -13.16 -7.41 2.47
N VAL A 39 -12.52 -8.58 2.57
CA VAL A 39 -11.10 -8.72 2.89
C VAL A 39 -10.46 -9.65 1.87
N LEU A 40 -9.33 -9.23 1.34
CA LEU A 40 -8.47 -9.99 0.43
C LEU A 40 -7.14 -10.24 1.13
N VAL A 41 -6.56 -11.43 0.95
CA VAL A 41 -5.25 -11.77 1.49
C VAL A 41 -4.37 -12.29 0.37
N GLY A 42 -3.21 -11.66 0.19
CA GLY A 42 -2.22 -12.04 -0.81
C GLY A 42 -0.85 -12.28 -0.20
N LYS A 43 0.11 -12.65 -1.04
CA LYS A 43 1.51 -12.83 -0.66
C LYS A 43 2.43 -12.19 -1.69
N VAL A 44 3.46 -11.50 -1.20
CA VAL A 44 4.54 -10.90 -2.00
C VAL A 44 5.89 -11.37 -1.47
N ARG A 45 6.92 -11.37 -2.31
CA ARG A 45 8.27 -11.74 -1.85
C ARG A 45 8.86 -10.59 -1.05
N ARG A 46 9.48 -10.87 0.11
CA ARG A 46 10.22 -9.83 0.85
C ARG A 46 11.29 -9.19 -0.03
N ASP A 47 11.32 -7.86 -0.07
CA ASP A 47 12.21 -7.05 -0.93
C ASP A 47 12.18 -7.46 -2.42
N GLY A 48 11.11 -8.10 -2.86
CA GLY A 48 10.93 -8.60 -4.22
C GLY A 48 10.62 -7.50 -5.24
N ARG A 49 10.00 -7.92 -6.34
CA ARG A 49 9.59 -7.06 -7.47
C ARG A 49 8.20 -7.45 -8.00
N ASN A 50 7.42 -8.16 -7.18
CA ASN A 50 6.14 -8.75 -7.58
C ASN A 50 4.92 -8.07 -6.95
N SER A 51 5.09 -7.03 -6.12
CA SER A 51 3.94 -6.37 -5.46
C SER A 51 2.88 -5.90 -6.46
N THR A 52 3.27 -5.18 -7.51
CA THR A 52 2.32 -4.67 -8.52
C THR A 52 1.50 -5.78 -9.16
N ALA A 53 2.17 -6.82 -9.70
CA ALA A 53 1.48 -7.93 -10.36
C ALA A 53 0.58 -8.71 -9.38
N ARG A 54 1.04 -8.92 -8.14
CA ARG A 54 0.27 -9.64 -7.12
C ARG A 54 -0.96 -8.89 -6.66
N ILE A 55 -0.87 -7.57 -6.48
CA ILE A 55 -2.03 -6.73 -6.13
C ILE A 55 -3.05 -6.76 -7.28
N ALA A 56 -2.59 -6.52 -8.52
CA ALA A 56 -3.47 -6.49 -9.69
C ALA A 56 -4.18 -7.84 -9.89
N GLN A 57 -3.43 -8.94 -9.81
CA GLN A 57 -3.97 -10.30 -9.90
C GLN A 57 -5.03 -10.54 -8.81
N LEU A 58 -4.69 -10.28 -7.54
CA LEU A 58 -5.59 -10.52 -6.42
C LEU A 58 -6.92 -9.75 -6.57
N LEU A 59 -6.86 -8.49 -7.02
CA LEU A 59 -8.06 -7.70 -7.27
C LEU A 59 -8.85 -8.22 -8.47
N ASN A 60 -8.19 -8.47 -9.61
CA ASN A 60 -8.84 -8.90 -10.84
C ASN A 60 -9.50 -10.28 -10.73
N ASP A 61 -8.90 -11.19 -9.95
CA ASP A 61 -9.43 -12.53 -9.70
C ASP A 61 -10.55 -12.52 -8.63
N SER A 62 -10.78 -11.39 -7.94
CA SER A 62 -11.80 -11.27 -6.91
C SER A 62 -13.17 -10.83 -7.47
N HIS A 63 -14.25 -11.27 -6.82
CA HIS A 63 -15.61 -10.81 -7.12
C HIS A 63 -15.83 -9.32 -6.81
N TYR A 64 -14.88 -8.66 -6.12
CA TYR A 64 -14.92 -7.22 -5.85
C TYR A 64 -14.45 -6.38 -7.04
N ARG A 65 -13.80 -6.97 -8.06
CA ARG A 65 -13.22 -6.23 -9.19
C ARG A 65 -14.18 -5.25 -9.87
N GLY A 66 -15.44 -5.64 -10.04
CA GLY A 66 -16.48 -4.82 -10.66
C GLY A 66 -17.00 -3.68 -9.79
N HIS A 67 -16.70 -3.69 -8.50
CA HIS A 67 -17.25 -2.75 -7.51
C HIS A 67 -16.20 -1.76 -6.97
N VAL A 68 -14.93 -2.15 -6.93
CA VAL A 68 -13.84 -1.28 -6.49
C VAL A 68 -13.58 -0.19 -7.53
N GLY A 69 -13.63 1.07 -7.12
CA GLY A 69 -13.38 2.22 -7.98
C GLY A 69 -12.01 2.87 -7.76
N GLY A 70 -11.21 2.40 -6.82
CA GLY A 70 -9.90 2.98 -6.50
C GLY A 70 -9.09 2.18 -5.49
N ILE A 71 -7.76 2.35 -5.52
CA ILE A 71 -6.82 1.63 -4.68
C ILE A 71 -6.06 2.62 -3.79
N LEU A 72 -5.98 2.33 -2.49
CA LEU A 72 -5.17 3.01 -1.50
C LEU A 72 -4.03 2.09 -1.06
N LEU A 73 -2.81 2.63 -1.00
CA LEU A 73 -1.63 1.92 -0.49
C LEU A 73 -1.09 2.64 0.75
N GLN A 74 -0.80 1.89 1.83
CA GLN A 74 -0.10 2.42 3.00
C GLN A 74 1.41 2.48 2.73
N GLY A 75 1.86 3.54 2.06
CA GLY A 75 3.21 3.64 1.50
C GLY A 75 3.36 2.95 0.14
N ILE A 76 4.44 3.27 -0.58
CA ILE A 76 4.65 2.82 -1.97
C ILE A 76 5.28 1.42 -2.06
N ALA A 77 5.74 0.85 -0.94
CA ALA A 77 6.39 -0.45 -0.92
C ALA A 77 5.71 -1.36 0.09
N LEU A 78 5.61 -2.64 -0.26
CA LEU A 78 5.20 -3.71 0.63
C LEU A 78 6.43 -4.55 0.99
N ALA A 79 6.34 -5.32 2.08
CA ALA A 79 7.31 -6.32 2.47
C ALA A 79 8.76 -5.80 2.45
N GLY A 80 8.95 -4.61 3.01
CA GLY A 80 10.22 -3.87 2.94
C GLY A 80 10.31 -3.04 1.66
N PHE A 81 11.23 -3.40 0.77
CA PHE A 81 11.49 -2.68 -0.48
C PHE A 81 10.89 -3.35 -1.71
N ASN A 82 9.76 -4.08 -1.59
CA ASN A 82 9.02 -4.56 -2.77
C ASN A 82 8.11 -3.44 -3.27
N VAL A 83 8.75 -2.48 -3.95
CA VAL A 83 8.14 -1.24 -4.45
C VAL A 83 7.03 -1.57 -5.44
N VAL A 84 5.87 -0.94 -5.23
CA VAL A 84 4.73 -0.97 -6.14
C VAL A 84 4.97 0.07 -7.23
N ASP A 85 5.08 -0.39 -8.47
CA ASP A 85 4.89 0.46 -9.64
C ASP A 85 3.43 0.91 -9.69
N VAL A 86 3.17 2.14 -9.24
CA VAL A 86 1.82 2.72 -9.16
C VAL A 86 1.22 3.04 -10.54
N HIS A 87 2.07 3.32 -11.53
CA HIS A 87 1.64 3.53 -12.92
C HIS A 87 1.29 2.19 -13.57
N GLY A 88 2.14 1.19 -13.40
CA GLY A 88 1.84 -0.18 -13.83
C GLY A 88 0.59 -0.75 -13.14
N LEU A 89 0.40 -0.47 -11.85
CA LEU A 89 -0.81 -0.89 -11.13
C LEU A 89 -2.07 -0.21 -11.70
N HIS A 90 -1.99 1.09 -11.97
CA HIS A 90 -3.08 1.83 -12.63
C HIS A 90 -3.41 1.23 -14.01
N GLN A 91 -2.39 0.92 -14.82
CA GLN A 91 -2.57 0.32 -16.14
C GLN A 91 -3.19 -1.08 -16.08
N LEU A 92 -2.71 -1.95 -15.18
CA LEU A 92 -3.19 -3.34 -15.06
C LEU A 92 -4.61 -3.45 -14.49
N THR A 93 -5.03 -2.48 -13.69
CA THR A 93 -6.35 -2.50 -13.04
C THR A 93 -7.36 -1.55 -13.68
N GLY A 94 -6.90 -0.55 -14.43
CA GLY A 94 -7.74 0.55 -14.91
C GLY A 94 -8.26 1.46 -13.79
N LEU A 95 -7.77 1.30 -12.55
CA LEU A 95 -8.25 2.02 -11.38
C LEU A 95 -7.27 3.11 -10.95
N PRO A 96 -7.74 4.27 -10.46
CA PRO A 96 -6.85 5.25 -9.85
C PRO A 96 -6.20 4.69 -8.59
N VAL A 97 -4.92 5.05 -8.39
CA VAL A 97 -4.09 4.59 -7.28
C VAL A 97 -3.64 5.79 -6.46
N MET A 98 -3.77 5.70 -5.14
CA MET A 98 -3.25 6.70 -4.20
C MET A 98 -2.40 6.04 -3.13
N VAL A 99 -1.13 6.45 -3.05
CA VAL A 99 -0.26 6.13 -1.91
C VAL A 99 -0.55 7.14 -0.81
N VAL A 100 -0.67 6.68 0.43
CA VAL A 100 -0.92 7.53 1.59
C VAL A 100 0.15 7.28 2.65
N ALA A 101 0.73 8.34 3.19
CA ALA A 101 1.63 8.28 4.33
C ALA A 101 1.26 9.33 5.38
N ARG A 102 1.38 8.95 6.66
CA ARG A 102 1.11 9.85 7.80
C ARG A 102 2.11 11.01 7.92
N ARG A 103 3.34 10.78 7.44
CA ARG A 103 4.46 11.71 7.55
C ARG A 103 5.21 11.75 6.22
N GLN A 104 5.87 12.86 5.96
CA GLN A 104 6.71 13.00 4.79
C GLN A 104 7.84 11.96 4.81
N PRO A 105 7.99 11.15 3.75
CA PRO A 105 9.07 10.18 3.67
C PRO A 105 10.44 10.88 3.59
N ARG A 106 11.44 10.32 4.27
CA ARG A 106 12.83 10.81 4.21
C ARG A 106 13.51 10.29 2.95
N MET A 107 13.22 10.91 1.81
CA MET A 107 13.63 10.43 0.48
C MET A 107 15.13 10.17 0.34
N ALA A 108 15.97 11.03 0.92
CA ALA A 108 17.43 10.84 0.92
C ALA A 108 17.86 9.54 1.63
N GLN A 109 17.23 9.22 2.78
CA GLN A 109 17.52 7.99 3.52
C GLN A 109 17.01 6.76 2.77
N ILE A 110 15.83 6.86 2.15
CA ILE A 110 15.26 5.79 1.31
C ILE A 110 16.18 5.49 0.12
N ARG A 111 16.64 6.52 -0.61
CA ARG A 111 17.57 6.36 -1.74
C ARG A 111 18.88 5.72 -1.30
N ALA A 112 19.45 6.17 -0.18
CA ALA A 112 20.68 5.62 0.36
C ALA A 112 20.54 4.15 0.78
N ALA A 113 19.39 3.75 1.35
CA ALA A 113 19.09 2.37 1.68
C ALA A 113 18.93 1.49 0.43
N LEU A 114 18.20 1.98 -0.58
CA LEU A 114 17.97 1.27 -1.84
C LEU A 114 19.26 0.99 -2.60
N ARG A 115 20.21 1.94 -2.64
CA ARG A 115 21.53 1.75 -3.29
C ARG A 115 22.32 0.55 -2.78
N LYS A 116 22.05 0.10 -1.56
CA LYS A 116 22.70 -1.06 -0.94
C LYS A 116 22.02 -2.39 -1.29
N LEU A 117 20.89 -2.35 -2.00
CA LEU A 117 20.08 -3.53 -2.30
C LEU A 117 20.23 -3.94 -3.78
N PRO A 118 20.18 -5.25 -4.08
CA PRO A 118 20.08 -5.72 -5.45
C PRO A 118 18.87 -5.11 -6.16
N GLY A 119 19.10 -4.50 -7.32
CA GLY A 119 18.05 -3.80 -8.09
C GLY A 119 17.59 -2.48 -7.47
N GLY A 120 18.37 -1.89 -6.56
CA GLY A 120 18.07 -0.64 -5.88
C GLY A 120 17.75 0.54 -6.79
N GLU A 121 18.53 0.74 -7.85
CA GLU A 121 18.31 1.83 -8.81
C GLU A 121 16.94 1.69 -9.51
N ARG A 122 16.58 0.50 -9.98
CA ARG A 122 15.25 0.26 -10.56
C ARG A 122 14.12 0.51 -9.57
N LYS A 123 14.31 0.16 -8.29
CA LYS A 123 13.32 0.46 -7.25
C LYS A 123 13.21 1.97 -7.01
N TRP A 124 14.32 2.70 -7.09
CA TRP A 124 14.33 4.14 -6.99
C TRP A 124 13.61 4.80 -8.17
N GLU A 125 13.84 4.33 -9.40
CA GLU A 125 13.14 4.82 -10.60
C GLU A 125 11.62 4.74 -10.45
N LEU A 126 11.08 3.66 -9.87
CA LEU A 126 9.65 3.53 -9.59
C LEU A 126 9.14 4.57 -8.57
N ILE A 127 9.92 4.81 -7.52
CA ILE A 127 9.56 5.80 -6.49
C ILE A 127 9.61 7.22 -7.06
N ASP A 128 10.63 7.51 -7.87
CA ASP A 128 10.83 8.80 -8.51
C ASP A 128 9.74 9.09 -9.55
N ALA A 129 9.40 8.08 -10.37
CA ALA A 129 8.33 8.16 -11.37
C ALA A 129 6.95 8.38 -10.75
N ALA A 130 6.73 7.96 -9.49
CA ALA A 130 5.49 8.23 -8.78
C ALA A 130 5.32 9.72 -8.40
N GLY A 131 6.38 10.53 -8.56
CA GLY A 131 6.39 11.97 -8.27
C GLY A 131 6.55 12.27 -6.78
N PRO A 132 6.67 13.55 -6.39
CA PRO A 132 6.80 13.94 -4.99
C PRO A 132 5.50 13.68 -4.22
N MET A 133 5.64 13.32 -2.94
CA MET A 133 4.51 13.27 -2.02
C MET A 133 4.02 14.69 -1.71
N GLU A 134 2.73 14.95 -1.90
CA GLU A 134 2.09 16.24 -1.61
C GLU A 134 1.27 16.19 -0.31
N PRO A 135 1.22 17.26 0.50
CA PRO A 135 0.35 17.33 1.65
C PRO A 135 -1.12 17.47 1.23
N LEU A 136 -1.99 16.63 1.77
CA LEU A 136 -3.42 16.64 1.52
C LEU A 136 -4.18 16.12 2.74
N ARG A 137 -5.11 16.92 3.30
CA ARG A 137 -5.99 16.53 4.41
C ARG A 137 -5.26 15.91 5.63
N GLY A 138 -4.10 16.46 5.98
CA GLY A 138 -3.33 16.01 7.16
C GLY A 138 -2.48 14.75 6.94
N VAL A 139 -2.40 14.25 5.71
CA VAL A 139 -1.49 13.19 5.27
C VAL A 139 -0.67 13.65 4.07
N PHE A 140 0.26 12.80 3.62
CA PHE A 140 1.02 12.99 2.40
C PHE A 140 0.61 11.94 1.37
N VAL A 141 0.43 12.33 0.11
CA VAL A 141 -0.06 11.44 -0.95
C VAL A 141 0.75 11.51 -2.25
N GLN A 142 0.80 10.38 -2.95
CA GLN A 142 1.10 10.31 -4.39
C GLN A 142 -0.13 9.76 -5.10
N ARG A 143 -0.40 10.24 -6.31
CA ARG A 143 -1.63 9.95 -7.06
C ARG A 143 -1.33 9.58 -8.50
N VAL A 144 -1.98 8.53 -8.99
CA VAL A 144 -1.99 8.14 -10.40
C VAL A 144 -3.42 7.92 -10.86
N GLY A 145 -3.79 8.51 -12.01
CA GLY A 145 -5.15 8.45 -12.55
C GLY A 145 -6.21 9.17 -11.70
N LEU A 146 -5.79 9.98 -10.71
CA LEU A 146 -6.67 10.58 -9.70
C LEU A 146 -6.37 12.07 -9.56
N GLY A 147 -7.37 12.95 -9.78
CA GLY A 147 -7.23 14.38 -9.54
C GLY A 147 -7.22 14.76 -8.04
N ARG A 148 -6.57 15.88 -7.69
CA ARG A 148 -6.40 16.31 -6.29
C ARG A 148 -7.72 16.50 -5.54
N SER A 149 -8.73 17.10 -6.18
CA SER A 149 -10.05 17.32 -5.57
C SER A 149 -10.75 16.00 -5.25
N LEU A 150 -10.67 15.01 -6.15
CA LEU A 150 -11.27 13.70 -5.93
C LEU A 150 -10.50 12.91 -4.85
N ALA A 151 -9.18 13.00 -4.83
CA ALA A 151 -8.36 12.43 -3.75
C ALA A 151 -8.72 13.02 -2.38
N ALA A 152 -8.93 14.34 -2.29
CA ALA A 152 -9.37 14.98 -1.05
C ALA A 152 -10.74 14.44 -0.59
N GLN A 153 -11.66 14.20 -1.53
CA GLN A 153 -12.96 13.58 -1.23
C GLN A 153 -12.82 12.13 -0.78
N TRP A 154 -11.92 11.35 -1.38
CA TRP A 154 -11.63 9.98 -0.92
C TRP A 154 -11.19 10.01 0.54
N LEU A 155 -10.18 10.82 0.86
CA LEU A 155 -9.68 10.97 2.24
C LEU A 155 -10.80 11.43 3.19
N GLN A 156 -11.56 12.46 2.81
CA GLN A 156 -12.64 12.98 3.67
C GLN A 156 -13.73 11.95 3.96
N ARG A 157 -14.14 11.15 2.97
CA ARG A 157 -15.27 10.21 3.12
C ARG A 157 -14.87 8.87 3.70
N SER A 158 -13.58 8.53 3.63
CA SER A 158 -13.08 7.24 4.10
C SER A 158 -12.28 7.32 5.39
N THR A 159 -11.97 8.50 5.93
CA THR A 159 -11.32 8.65 7.24
C THR A 159 -12.37 8.95 8.31
N LEU A 160 -12.53 8.04 9.29
CA LEU A 160 -13.36 8.27 10.49
C LEU A 160 -12.52 8.58 11.71
N HIS A 161 -11.47 7.80 11.95
CA HIS A 161 -10.63 7.93 13.13
C HIS A 161 -9.16 8.14 12.76
N GLY A 162 -8.52 9.13 13.39
CA GLY A 162 -7.12 9.47 13.11
C GLY A 162 -6.94 10.13 11.74
N SER A 163 -5.78 9.92 11.11
CA SER A 163 -5.44 10.56 9.84
C SER A 163 -5.49 9.65 8.62
N LEU A 164 -5.43 8.32 8.80
CA LEU A 164 -5.51 7.39 7.68
C LEU A 164 -6.96 7.01 7.33
N PRO A 165 -7.27 6.80 6.05
CA PRO A 165 -8.50 6.16 5.60
C PRO A 165 -8.75 4.82 6.30
N GLU A 166 -9.99 4.56 6.68
CA GLU A 166 -10.48 3.31 7.27
C GLU A 166 -10.07 2.06 6.46
N PRO A 167 -10.05 2.05 5.10
CA PRO A 167 -9.53 0.90 4.35
C PRO A 167 -8.06 0.59 4.66
N LEU A 168 -7.21 1.61 4.85
CA LEU A 168 -5.81 1.39 5.24
C LEU A 168 -5.71 1.00 6.72
N ARG A 169 -6.43 1.72 7.58
CA ARG A 169 -6.44 1.48 9.02
C ARG A 169 -6.85 0.05 9.35
N VAL A 170 -7.90 -0.46 8.72
CA VAL A 170 -8.41 -1.82 8.96
C VAL A 170 -7.53 -2.87 8.28
N ALA A 171 -6.98 -2.60 7.09
CA ALA A 171 -5.97 -3.49 6.50
C ALA A 171 -4.77 -3.68 7.44
N HIS A 172 -4.27 -2.60 8.05
CA HIS A 172 -3.17 -2.65 9.03
C HIS A 172 -3.51 -3.52 10.25
N LEU A 173 -4.70 -3.33 10.83
CA LEU A 173 -5.10 -4.11 12.00
C LEU A 173 -5.22 -5.60 11.68
N ILE A 174 -5.86 -5.96 10.57
CA ILE A 174 -5.98 -7.35 10.13
C ILE A 174 -4.60 -7.93 9.82
N ALA A 175 -3.74 -7.17 9.14
CA ALA A 175 -2.39 -7.59 8.80
C ALA A 175 -1.54 -7.88 10.04
N GLY A 176 -1.66 -7.06 11.08
CA GLY A 176 -1.07 -7.33 12.40
C GLY A 176 -1.61 -8.62 13.02
N ALA A 177 -2.94 -8.73 13.15
CA ALA A 177 -3.57 -9.90 13.77
C ALA A 177 -3.29 -11.23 13.04
N LEU A 178 -3.20 -11.22 11.71
CA LEU A 178 -2.88 -12.40 10.91
C LEU A 178 -1.49 -12.98 11.20
N GLU A 179 -0.54 -12.14 11.62
CA GLU A 179 0.82 -12.56 11.92
C GLU A 179 1.04 -12.80 13.42
N THR A 180 0.51 -11.93 14.28
CA THR A 180 0.80 -11.94 15.72
C THR A 180 -0.33 -12.45 16.60
N GLY A 181 -1.47 -12.85 16.03
CA GLY A 181 -2.67 -13.31 16.76
C GLY A 181 -3.51 -12.17 17.36
N GLU A 182 -2.91 -10.99 17.54
CA GLU A 182 -3.58 -9.75 17.95
C GLU A 182 -3.02 -8.55 17.17
N SER A 183 -3.84 -7.52 16.97
CA SER A 183 -3.38 -6.24 16.40
C SER A 183 -3.00 -5.27 17.52
N ARG A 184 -1.88 -4.58 17.39
CA ARG A 184 -1.52 -3.47 18.28
C ARG A 184 -2.07 -2.16 17.72
N GLY A 185 -2.55 -1.28 18.60
CA GLY A 185 -3.00 0.06 18.20
C GLY A 185 -1.89 0.90 17.57
N ARG A 186 -2.30 1.95 16.83
CA ARG A 186 -1.50 2.86 15.96
C ARG A 186 -1.51 2.52 14.46
N ALA A 187 -2.59 1.88 13.99
CA ALA A 187 -2.97 1.95 12.60
C ALA A 187 -3.04 3.38 12.12
#